data_AF-A0A8E6EUY7-F1
#
_entry.id   AF-A0A8E6EUY7-F1
#
_cell.length_a   1.000
_cell.length_b   1.000
_cell.length_c   1.000
_cell.angle_alpha   90.00
_cell.angle_beta   90.00
_cell.angle_gamma   90.00
#
_symmetry.space_group_name_H-M   'P 1'
#
loop_
_entity.id
_entity.type
_entity.pdbx_description
1 polymer ?
#
loop_
_entity_poly.entity_id
_entity_poly.type
_entity_poly.pdbx_seq_one_letter_code
_entity_poly.pdbx_strand_id
1 'polypeptide(L)'
;MFSAPRQTRKLDRPLDLRWSSDQIRLRAVKASCKPLLPVEHAPNYWSSGPVGLPFDFTHHIRLVCEDIVSRCSTFHHIKMEKLLFDFTTSRKNSSWGLQARVTPMRFENGALHRRKNRVTYRVQRYFVDGREILYLVTFCLPRFLNREFPDKLVTIFHELYHISPFFNGDLRRHPGHFQIHTKSQKEYDREMTELIKEYLHAGADQHRLAFLRLNYPQLIQRHQLIVGNCVPRPRLLPIR
;
A
#
# COMPACT_ATOMS: atom_id res chain seq x y z
N MET A 1 44.40 13.60 26.51
CA MET A 1 42.98 13.21 26.31
C MET A 1 42.32 14.28 25.44
N PHE A 2 42.23 14.06 24.13
CA PHE A 2 41.44 14.91 23.25
C PHE A 2 40.50 14.00 22.45
N SER A 3 39.23 13.99 22.86
CA SER A 3 38.17 13.30 22.14
C SER A 3 37.96 14.01 20.80
N ALA A 4 38.24 13.31 19.71
CA ALA A 4 37.85 13.75 18.38
C ALA A 4 36.31 13.88 18.31
N PRO A 5 35.76 14.95 17.70
CA PRO A 5 34.33 15.07 17.54
C PRO A 5 33.83 13.94 16.63
N ARG A 6 32.83 13.18 17.11
CA ARG A 6 32.04 12.23 16.32
C ARG A 6 31.36 12.99 15.16
N GLN A 7 32.05 13.11 14.03
CA GLN A 7 31.40 13.41 12.76
C GLN A 7 30.50 12.23 12.41
N THR A 8 29.24 12.32 12.82
CA THR A 8 28.18 11.54 12.19
C THR A 8 28.03 12.07 10.77
N ARG A 9 28.78 11.48 9.83
CA ARG A 9 28.54 11.67 8.39
C ARG A 9 27.08 11.24 8.13
N LYS A 10 26.15 12.20 8.11
CA LYS A 10 24.88 12.06 7.39
C LYS A 10 25.29 11.85 5.93
N LEU A 11 25.43 10.59 5.52
CA LEU A 11 25.58 10.22 4.12
C LEU A 11 24.58 11.03 3.30
N ASP A 12 25.05 11.77 2.30
CA ASP A 12 24.19 12.46 1.33
C ASP A 12 23.33 11.39 0.66
N ARG A 13 22.06 11.34 1.09
CA ARG A 13 21.10 10.37 0.57
C ARG A 13 20.61 10.88 -0.78
N PRO A 14 20.51 10.02 -1.80
CA PRO A 14 20.04 10.46 -3.11
C PRO A 14 18.62 11.01 -2.97
N LEU A 15 18.36 12.15 -3.61
CA LEU A 15 17.03 12.76 -3.59
C LEU A 15 16.01 11.93 -4.37
N ASP A 16 16.49 11.16 -5.35
CA ASP A 16 15.69 10.33 -6.23
C ASP A 16 16.18 8.88 -6.16
N LEU A 17 15.25 7.94 -6.05
CA LEU A 17 15.52 6.51 -6.20
C LEU A 17 14.88 6.03 -7.50
N ARG A 18 15.62 5.21 -8.24
CA ARG A 18 15.23 4.74 -9.57
C ARG A 18 15.39 3.22 -9.63
N TRP A 19 14.40 2.57 -10.21
CA TRP A 19 14.39 1.14 -10.48
C TRP A 19 13.88 0.90 -11.90
N SER A 20 14.35 -0.18 -12.50
CA SER A 20 13.60 -0.85 -13.55
C SER A 20 12.58 -1.80 -12.89
N SER A 21 11.45 -2.09 -13.55
CA SER A 21 10.39 -2.95 -12.97
C SER A 21 10.89 -4.34 -12.57
N ASP A 22 11.84 -4.90 -13.30
CA ASP A 22 12.52 -6.17 -13.00
C ASP A 22 13.51 -6.08 -11.82
N GLN A 23 13.89 -4.86 -11.41
CA GLN A 23 14.87 -4.59 -10.36
C GLN A 23 14.25 -4.06 -9.06
N ILE A 24 12.92 -3.85 -9.02
CA ILE A 24 12.26 -3.54 -7.76
C ILE A 24 12.48 -4.74 -6.83
N ARG A 25 13.07 -4.47 -5.66
CA ARG A 25 13.49 -5.51 -4.72
C ARG A 25 12.29 -6.35 -4.31
N LEU A 26 12.19 -7.55 -4.87
CA LEU A 26 11.25 -8.54 -4.40
C LEU A 26 11.73 -9.07 -3.06
N ARG A 27 10.89 -8.94 -2.04
CA ARG A 27 11.12 -9.56 -0.75
C ARG A 27 10.24 -10.79 -0.63
N ALA A 28 10.87 -11.91 -0.34
CA ALA A 28 10.22 -13.15 0.04
C ALA A 28 9.86 -13.12 1.53
N VAL A 29 8.61 -13.41 1.87
CA VAL A 29 8.18 -13.73 3.24
C VAL A 29 7.75 -15.18 3.30
N LYS A 30 8.51 -15.97 4.05
CA LYS A 30 8.13 -17.35 4.42
C LYS A 30 7.26 -17.32 5.67
N ALA A 31 6.46 -18.36 5.90
CA ALA A 31 5.78 -18.52 7.18
C ALA A 31 6.80 -18.48 8.33
N SER A 32 6.75 -17.43 9.15
CA SER A 32 7.47 -17.37 10.42
C SER A 32 6.53 -17.42 11.62
N CYS A 33 5.24 -17.68 11.40
CA CYS A 33 4.29 -17.82 12.49
C CYS A 33 3.97 -19.30 12.67
N LYS A 34 4.25 -19.81 13.89
CA LYS A 34 3.64 -21.06 14.36
C LYS A 34 2.15 -21.03 14.02
N PRO A 35 1.58 -22.09 13.41
CA PRO A 35 0.16 -22.13 13.14
C PRO A 35 -0.57 -21.97 14.48
N LEU A 36 -1.39 -20.92 14.60
CA LEU A 36 -2.13 -20.65 15.83
C LEU A 36 -3.31 -21.61 16.01
N LEU A 37 -3.72 -22.31 14.95
CA LEU A 37 -4.85 -23.23 14.88
C LEU A 37 -4.60 -24.23 13.74
N PRO A 38 -5.35 -25.35 13.65
CA PRO A 38 -5.37 -26.15 12.43
C PRO A 38 -5.67 -25.22 11.26
N VAL A 39 -4.77 -25.16 10.27
CA VAL A 39 -5.03 -24.38 9.06
C VAL A 39 -6.15 -25.11 8.34
N GLU A 40 -7.38 -24.58 8.40
CA GLU A 40 -8.43 -25.03 7.48
C GLU A 40 -7.84 -24.92 6.07
N HIS A 41 -7.78 -26.07 5.40
CA HIS A 41 -7.18 -26.19 4.07
C HIS A 41 -7.69 -25.07 3.17
N ALA A 42 -6.76 -24.37 2.52
CA ALA A 42 -7.09 -23.31 1.58
C ALA A 42 -8.12 -23.83 0.55
N PRO A 43 -9.39 -23.37 0.54
CA PRO A 43 -10.42 -23.99 -0.26
C PRO A 43 -10.11 -23.92 -1.76
N ASN A 44 -10.17 -25.05 -2.46
CA ASN A 44 -9.67 -25.17 -3.85
C ASN A 44 -10.47 -24.36 -4.88
N TYR A 45 -11.67 -23.88 -4.53
CA TYR A 45 -12.54 -23.12 -5.44
C TYR A 45 -12.18 -21.63 -5.57
N TRP A 46 -11.36 -21.07 -4.67
CA TRP A 46 -10.83 -19.72 -4.84
C TRP A 46 -9.48 -19.77 -5.57
N SER A 47 -9.44 -19.50 -6.88
CA SER A 47 -8.18 -19.47 -7.62
C SER A 47 -7.31 -18.27 -7.21
N SER A 48 -6.08 -18.51 -6.74
CA SER A 48 -5.13 -17.44 -6.42
C SER A 48 -3.79 -17.61 -7.16
N GLY A 49 -3.84 -18.31 -8.30
CA GLY A 49 -2.67 -18.71 -9.08
C GLY A 49 -2.27 -20.19 -8.89
N PRO A 50 -1.22 -20.65 -9.58
CA PRO A 50 -0.79 -22.04 -9.55
C PRO A 50 -0.28 -22.48 -8.16
N VAL A 51 -0.71 -23.66 -7.71
CA VAL A 51 -0.28 -24.24 -6.43
C VAL A 51 1.22 -24.51 -6.46
N GLY A 52 1.92 -24.21 -5.37
CA GLY A 52 3.35 -24.44 -5.20
C GLY A 52 4.27 -23.38 -5.82
N LEU A 53 3.73 -22.42 -6.58
CA LEU A 53 4.50 -21.28 -7.07
C LEU A 53 4.41 -20.08 -6.11
N PRO A 54 5.43 -19.22 -6.02
CA PRO A 54 5.37 -18.02 -5.20
C PRO A 54 4.20 -17.10 -5.57
N PHE A 55 3.50 -16.60 -4.54
CA PHE A 55 2.40 -15.66 -4.72
C PHE A 55 2.91 -14.21 -4.68
N ASP A 56 2.86 -13.50 -5.82
CA ASP A 56 3.17 -12.07 -5.87
C ASP A 56 1.99 -11.24 -5.34
N PHE A 57 2.07 -10.88 -4.06
CA PHE A 57 1.05 -10.12 -3.38
C PHE A 57 0.86 -8.72 -3.97
N THR A 58 1.96 -8.02 -4.28
CA THR A 58 1.88 -6.64 -4.78
C THR A 58 1.31 -6.58 -6.19
N HIS A 59 1.58 -7.58 -7.02
CA HIS A 59 0.96 -7.72 -8.34
C HIS A 59 -0.55 -7.97 -8.23
N HIS A 60 -0.98 -8.91 -7.37
CA HIS A 60 -2.41 -9.20 -7.22
C HIS A 60 -3.20 -8.02 -6.63
N ILE A 61 -2.61 -7.28 -5.68
CA ILE A 61 -3.21 -6.03 -5.18
C ILE A 61 -3.33 -5.00 -6.31
N ARG A 62 -2.31 -4.87 -7.17
CA ARG A 62 -2.38 -3.98 -8.33
C ARG A 62 -3.56 -4.33 -9.24
N LEU A 63 -3.75 -5.61 -9.56
CA LEU A 63 -4.85 -6.08 -10.41
C LEU A 63 -6.22 -5.74 -9.80
N VAL A 64 -6.38 -5.92 -8.48
CA VAL A 64 -7.60 -5.54 -7.76
C VAL A 64 -7.84 -4.03 -7.85
N CYS A 65 -6.82 -3.22 -7.59
CA CYS A 65 -6.95 -1.77 -7.68
C CYS A 65 -7.24 -1.29 -9.12
N GLU A 66 -6.68 -1.94 -10.15
CA GLU A 66 -6.99 -1.67 -11.55
C GLU A 66 -8.47 -1.96 -11.86
N ASP A 67 -9.03 -3.07 -11.35
CA ASP A 67 -10.45 -3.40 -11.53
C ASP A 67 -11.35 -2.37 -10.82
N ILE A 68 -11.03 -2.03 -9.55
CA ILE A 68 -11.75 -1.00 -8.79
C ILE A 68 -11.73 0.36 -9.53
N VAL A 69 -10.55 0.82 -9.94
CA VAL A 69 -10.40 2.11 -10.64
C VAL A 69 -11.14 2.11 -11.98
N SER A 70 -11.29 0.97 -12.65
CA SER A 70 -12.02 0.90 -13.92
C SER A 70 -13.53 0.89 -13.78
N ARG A 71 -14.06 0.52 -12.60
CA ARG A 71 -15.51 0.33 -12.36
C ARG A 71 -16.13 1.40 -11.49
N CYS A 72 -15.35 2.04 -10.62
CA CYS A 72 -15.84 3.01 -9.66
C CYS A 72 -15.44 4.42 -10.10
N SER A 73 -16.43 5.20 -10.55
CA SER A 73 -16.24 6.58 -11.03
C SER A 73 -15.48 7.48 -10.04
N THR A 74 -15.72 7.30 -8.74
CA THR A 74 -15.00 7.95 -7.63
C THR A 74 -13.48 7.84 -7.75
N PHE A 75 -12.97 6.77 -8.35
CA PHE A 75 -11.53 6.46 -8.44
C PHE A 75 -10.94 6.64 -9.85
N HIS A 76 -11.72 7.04 -10.86
CA HIS A 76 -11.24 7.18 -12.26
C HIS A 76 -10.07 8.18 -12.43
N HIS A 77 -9.89 9.10 -11.48
CA HIS A 77 -8.78 10.06 -11.48
C HIS A 77 -7.41 9.41 -11.14
N ILE A 78 -7.41 8.19 -10.60
CA ILE A 78 -6.21 7.47 -10.18
C ILE A 78 -5.49 6.89 -11.39
N LYS A 79 -4.22 7.25 -11.56
CA LYS A 79 -3.37 6.72 -12.64
C LYS A 79 -2.48 5.60 -12.11
N MET A 80 -2.83 4.35 -12.43
CA MET A 80 -2.20 3.15 -11.88
C MET A 80 -0.70 3.04 -12.17
N GLU A 81 -0.20 3.66 -13.24
CA GLU A 81 1.21 3.72 -13.60
C GLU A 81 2.05 4.65 -12.70
N LYS A 82 1.40 5.49 -11.87
CA LYS A 82 2.06 6.36 -10.88
C LYS A 82 1.84 5.91 -9.44
N LEU A 83 1.23 4.74 -9.25
CA LEU A 83 1.11 4.05 -7.97
C LEU A 83 2.17 2.95 -7.89
N LEU A 84 2.85 2.87 -6.76
CA LEU A 84 3.68 1.74 -6.40
C LEU A 84 3.05 1.01 -5.21
N PHE A 85 2.83 -0.29 -5.37
CA PHE A 85 2.39 -1.18 -4.30
C PHE A 85 3.59 -1.83 -3.63
N ASP A 86 3.54 -1.90 -2.31
CA ASP A 86 4.63 -2.35 -1.45
C ASP A 86 4.04 -3.11 -0.26
N PHE A 87 4.86 -3.91 0.41
CA PHE A 87 4.45 -4.49 1.68
C PHE A 87 5.54 -4.40 2.76
N THR A 88 5.08 -4.38 4.00
CA THR A 88 5.91 -4.52 5.20
C THR A 88 5.46 -5.74 6.00
N THR A 89 6.39 -6.30 6.77
CA THR A 89 6.11 -7.42 7.66
C THR A 89 5.92 -6.95 9.10
N SER A 90 4.90 -7.45 9.78
CA SER A 90 4.71 -7.38 11.22
C SER A 90 4.99 -8.74 11.84
N ARG A 91 5.75 -8.76 12.95
CA ARG A 91 5.92 -9.97 13.78
C ARG A 91 4.67 -10.33 14.58
N LYS A 92 3.74 -9.37 14.76
CA LYS A 92 2.49 -9.55 15.50
C LYS A 92 1.33 -9.81 14.54
N ASN A 93 0.59 -10.88 14.81
CA ASN A 93 -0.66 -11.23 14.15
C ASN A 93 -1.86 -10.63 14.91
N SER A 94 -1.87 -9.32 15.07
CA SER A 94 -2.99 -8.62 15.72
C SER A 94 -3.87 -7.97 14.64
N SER A 95 -5.19 -8.07 14.81
CA SER A 95 -6.16 -7.27 14.05
C SER A 95 -6.03 -5.77 14.34
N TRP A 96 -5.42 -5.41 15.47
CA TRP A 96 -5.19 -4.03 15.88
C TRP A 96 -3.87 -3.46 15.31
N GLY A 97 -3.96 -2.21 14.84
CA GLY A 97 -2.83 -1.45 14.32
C GLY A 97 -2.82 -1.34 12.79
N LEU A 98 -1.68 -0.91 12.25
CA LEU A 98 -1.53 -0.59 10.83
C LEU A 98 -1.81 -1.79 9.93
N GLN A 99 -2.81 -1.65 9.05
CA GLN A 99 -3.21 -2.63 8.02
C GLN A 99 -2.64 -2.26 6.66
N ALA A 100 -2.83 -1.03 6.23
CA ALA A 100 -2.23 -0.44 5.06
C ALA A 100 -1.98 1.05 5.30
N ARG A 101 -1.29 1.71 4.36
CA ARG A 101 -1.14 3.16 4.31
C ARG A 101 -0.82 3.63 2.90
N VAL A 102 -1.33 4.79 2.53
CA VAL A 102 -0.84 5.59 1.42
C VAL A 102 0.21 6.59 1.88
N THR A 103 1.36 6.61 1.20
CA THR A 103 2.38 7.64 1.37
C THR A 103 2.31 8.61 0.18
N PRO A 104 1.96 9.88 0.39
CA PRO A 104 2.04 10.89 -0.66
C PRO A 104 3.50 11.22 -0.99
N MET A 105 3.81 11.41 -2.27
CA MET A 105 5.15 11.79 -2.75
C MET A 105 5.26 13.30 -3.06
N ARG A 106 4.28 14.08 -2.63
CA ARG A 106 4.27 15.55 -2.61
C ARG A 106 3.75 16.08 -1.28
N PHE A 107 3.98 17.36 -1.07
CA PHE A 107 3.34 18.12 -0.02
C PHE A 107 1.98 18.66 -0.49
N GLU A 108 1.41 19.53 0.34
CA GLU A 108 0.14 20.20 0.11
C GLU A 108 0.01 20.75 -1.32
N ASN A 109 -1.14 20.50 -1.95
CA ASN A 109 -1.46 20.92 -3.31
C ASN A 109 -0.49 20.38 -4.38
N GLY A 110 0.20 19.28 -4.10
CA GLY A 110 1.16 18.67 -5.02
C GLY A 110 2.53 19.37 -5.01
N ALA A 111 2.80 20.23 -4.02
CA ALA A 111 4.06 20.95 -3.93
C ALA A 111 5.26 20.00 -3.78
N LEU A 112 6.31 20.24 -4.57
CA LEU A 112 7.57 19.48 -4.48
C LEU A 112 8.34 19.81 -3.21
N HIS A 113 8.22 21.04 -2.72
CA HIS A 113 9.01 21.57 -1.63
C HIS A 113 8.12 22.05 -0.49
N ARG A 114 8.60 21.89 0.74
CA ARG A 114 8.00 22.48 1.92
C ARG A 114 9.08 23.13 2.76
N ARG A 115 8.91 24.41 3.08
CA ARG A 115 9.78 25.11 4.03
C ARG A 115 9.31 24.79 5.45
N LYS A 116 10.24 24.33 6.30
CA LYS A 116 10.04 24.22 7.75
C LYS A 116 11.19 24.92 8.42
N ASN A 117 10.89 25.99 9.15
CA ASN A 117 11.89 26.92 9.70
C ASN A 117 12.77 27.51 8.58
N ARG A 118 14.10 27.41 8.72
CA ARG A 118 15.08 27.87 7.72
C ARG A 118 15.49 26.81 6.70
N VAL A 119 14.86 25.64 6.70
CA VAL A 119 15.24 24.51 5.82
C VAL A 119 14.10 24.18 4.86
N THR A 120 14.42 24.07 3.58
CA THR A 120 13.50 23.58 2.56
C THR A 120 13.66 22.07 2.46
N TYR A 121 12.54 21.34 2.45
CA TYR A 121 12.52 19.88 2.35
C TYR A 121 11.86 19.44 1.05
N ARG A 122 12.29 18.29 0.56
CA ARG A 122 11.65 17.52 -0.51
C ARG A 122 11.37 16.10 -0.04
N VAL A 123 10.26 15.52 -0.48
CA VAL A 123 10.04 14.07 -0.33
C VAL A 123 10.94 13.34 -1.32
N GLN A 124 11.70 12.34 -0.87
CA GLN A 124 12.54 11.51 -1.74
C GLN A 124 11.68 10.91 -2.86
N ARG A 125 12.02 11.16 -4.13
CA ARG A 125 11.17 10.81 -5.29
C ARG A 125 11.50 9.44 -5.81
N TYR A 126 10.48 8.69 -6.21
CA TYR A 126 10.64 7.32 -6.73
C TYR A 126 10.34 7.31 -8.21
N PHE A 127 11.17 6.59 -8.97
CA PHE A 127 10.96 6.35 -10.39
C PHE A 127 11.04 4.85 -10.69
N VAL A 128 10.09 4.37 -11.48
CA VAL A 128 10.06 3.00 -12.02
C VAL A 128 9.97 3.11 -13.53
N ASP A 129 10.93 2.50 -14.24
CA ASP A 129 11.03 2.58 -15.71
C ASP A 129 10.96 4.03 -16.23
N GLY A 130 11.63 4.94 -15.53
CA GLY A 130 11.63 6.37 -15.86
C GLY A 130 10.34 7.14 -15.49
N ARG A 131 9.27 6.44 -15.07
CA ARG A 131 8.02 7.07 -14.63
C ARG A 131 8.08 7.43 -13.17
N GLU A 132 7.70 8.65 -12.83
CA GLU A 132 7.61 9.08 -11.45
C GLU A 132 6.39 8.48 -10.73
N ILE A 133 6.64 7.93 -9.54
CA ILE A 133 5.64 7.47 -8.60
C ILE A 133 5.17 8.64 -7.73
N LEU A 134 3.85 8.82 -7.66
CA LEU A 134 3.21 9.87 -6.85
C LEU A 134 2.64 9.35 -5.54
N TYR A 135 2.34 8.06 -5.47
CA TYR A 135 1.77 7.40 -4.29
C TYR A 135 2.42 6.04 -4.06
N LEU A 136 2.84 5.79 -2.82
CA LEU A 136 3.30 4.48 -2.36
C LEU A 136 2.24 3.89 -1.42
N VAL A 137 1.58 2.81 -1.84
CA VAL A 137 0.58 2.09 -1.05
C VAL A 137 1.24 0.87 -0.42
N THR A 138 1.45 0.90 0.90
CA THR A 138 2.11 -0.18 1.63
C THR A 138 1.10 -0.98 2.45
N PHE A 139 1.04 -2.30 2.26
CA PHE A 139 0.23 -3.21 3.09
C PHE A 139 1.08 -3.90 4.17
N CYS A 140 0.48 -4.20 5.32
CA CYS A 140 1.15 -4.81 6.46
C CYS A 140 0.76 -6.30 6.57
N LEU A 141 1.68 -7.21 6.25
CA LEU A 141 1.49 -8.65 6.35
C LEU A 141 2.03 -9.20 7.69
N PRO A 142 1.39 -10.20 8.31
CA PRO A 142 0.20 -10.92 7.84
C PRO A 142 -1.13 -10.22 8.17
N ARG A 143 -1.11 -9.08 8.87
CA ARG A 143 -2.30 -8.44 9.45
C ARG A 143 -3.42 -8.21 8.43
N PHE A 144 -3.09 -7.58 7.30
CA PHE A 144 -4.07 -7.30 6.25
C PHE A 144 -4.71 -8.59 5.72
N LEU A 145 -3.89 -9.60 5.41
CA LEU A 145 -4.36 -10.86 4.85
C LEU A 145 -5.19 -11.68 5.86
N ASN A 146 -5.02 -11.46 7.16
CA ASN A 146 -5.77 -12.16 8.19
C ASN A 146 -7.09 -11.48 8.59
N ARG A 147 -7.46 -10.38 7.93
CA ARG A 147 -8.80 -9.82 8.05
C ARG A 147 -9.82 -10.68 7.29
N GLU A 148 -11.10 -10.45 7.55
CA GLU A 148 -12.18 -11.00 6.74
C GLU A 148 -12.22 -10.35 5.35
N PHE A 149 -12.84 -11.02 4.38
CA PHE A 149 -12.90 -10.52 2.99
C PHE A 149 -13.50 -9.11 2.86
N PRO A 150 -14.67 -8.78 3.45
CA PRO A 150 -15.24 -7.44 3.36
C PRO A 150 -14.30 -6.37 3.95
N ASP A 151 -13.66 -6.70 5.06
CA ASP A 151 -12.71 -5.84 5.76
C ASP A 151 -11.44 -5.52 4.96
N LYS A 152 -10.98 -6.48 4.14
CA LYS A 152 -9.87 -6.24 3.20
C LYS A 152 -10.29 -5.26 2.11
N LEU A 153 -11.50 -5.39 1.57
CA LEU A 153 -12.03 -4.45 0.59
C LEU A 153 -12.17 -3.05 1.19
N VAL A 154 -12.74 -2.92 2.38
CA VAL A 154 -12.81 -1.66 3.14
C VAL A 154 -11.42 -1.04 3.25
N THR A 155 -10.42 -1.82 3.62
CA THR A 155 -9.03 -1.33 3.71
C THR A 155 -8.51 -0.83 2.36
N ILE A 156 -8.70 -1.59 1.26
CA ILE A 156 -8.24 -1.17 -0.08
C ILE A 156 -8.93 0.13 -0.52
N PHE A 157 -10.26 0.20 -0.38
CA PHE A 157 -11.05 1.38 -0.73
C PHE A 157 -10.62 2.60 0.11
N HIS A 158 -10.38 2.41 1.41
CA HIS A 158 -9.86 3.46 2.29
C HIS A 158 -8.55 4.04 1.78
N GLU A 159 -7.60 3.18 1.42
CA GLU A 159 -6.31 3.65 0.90
C GLU A 159 -6.46 4.39 -0.43
N LEU A 160 -7.27 3.87 -1.36
CA LEU A 160 -7.52 4.55 -2.63
C LEU A 160 -8.24 5.89 -2.44
N TYR A 161 -9.18 5.98 -1.49
CA TYR A 161 -9.91 7.21 -1.20
C TYR A 161 -9.03 8.31 -0.60
N HIS A 162 -7.94 7.95 0.09
CA HIS A 162 -6.93 8.91 0.54
C HIS A 162 -6.16 9.59 -0.60
N ILE A 163 -6.20 9.07 -1.83
CA ILE A 163 -5.57 9.72 -2.98
C ILE A 163 -6.35 11.00 -3.33
N SER A 164 -5.59 12.09 -3.54
CA SER A 164 -6.17 13.38 -3.92
C SER A 164 -6.97 13.28 -5.22
N PRO A 165 -8.18 13.86 -5.30
CA PRO A 165 -8.95 13.97 -6.54
C PRO A 165 -8.18 14.59 -7.71
N PHE A 166 -7.21 15.45 -7.43
CA PHE A 166 -6.36 16.10 -8.44
C PHE A 166 -5.18 15.22 -8.89
N PHE A 167 -4.97 14.07 -8.23
CA PHE A 167 -3.90 13.11 -8.50
C PHE A 167 -2.52 13.76 -8.61
N ASN A 168 -2.25 14.70 -7.70
CA ASN A 168 -1.05 15.56 -7.73
C ASN A 168 0.04 15.09 -6.77
N GLY A 169 -0.09 13.91 -6.16
CA GLY A 169 0.85 13.37 -5.18
C GLY A 169 0.62 13.82 -3.74
N ASP A 170 -0.39 14.64 -3.46
CA ASP A 170 -0.90 14.96 -2.12
C ASP A 170 -2.05 14.01 -1.72
N LEU A 171 -2.43 13.99 -0.45
CA LEU A 171 -3.61 13.26 0.02
C LEU A 171 -4.88 14.08 -0.19
N ARG A 172 -6.02 13.40 -0.28
CA ARG A 172 -7.34 14.01 -0.21
C ARG A 172 -7.46 14.79 1.09
N ARG A 173 -7.96 16.03 0.98
CA ARG A 173 -8.23 16.91 2.12
C ARG A 173 -9.72 17.18 2.23
N HIS A 174 -10.25 17.11 3.44
CA HIS A 174 -11.63 17.51 3.73
C HIS A 174 -11.63 18.91 4.36
N PRO A 175 -12.56 19.80 3.98
CA PRO A 175 -12.66 21.13 4.60
C PRO A 175 -13.04 21.00 6.09
N GLY A 176 -12.19 21.51 6.98
CA GLY A 176 -12.37 21.52 8.44
C GLY A 176 -11.09 21.26 9.24
N HIS A 177 -11.20 21.25 10.59
CA HIS A 177 -10.07 21.01 11.52
C HIS A 177 -9.40 19.64 11.34
N PHE A 178 -10.11 18.65 10.79
CA PHE A 178 -9.59 17.32 10.47
C PHE A 178 -9.25 17.24 8.98
N GLN A 179 -8.10 17.79 8.60
CA GLN A 179 -7.72 18.00 7.21
C GLN A 179 -7.54 16.72 6.36
N ILE A 180 -7.58 15.51 6.95
CA ILE A 180 -7.33 14.22 6.26
C ILE A 180 -8.47 13.20 6.51
N HIS A 181 -9.37 13.45 7.46
CA HIS A 181 -10.48 12.55 7.78
C HIS A 181 -11.81 13.30 7.75
N THR A 182 -12.85 12.68 7.19
CA THR A 182 -14.23 13.20 7.18
C THR A 182 -14.73 13.44 8.62
N LYS A 183 -15.80 14.24 8.73
CA LYS A 183 -16.33 14.77 10.00
C LYS A 183 -16.80 13.70 11.01
N SER A 184 -16.90 12.43 10.61
CA SER A 184 -16.98 11.28 11.53
C SER A 184 -16.54 9.98 10.87
N GLN A 185 -15.91 9.09 11.65
CA GLN A 185 -15.52 7.74 11.20
C GLN A 185 -16.71 6.92 10.69
N LYS A 186 -17.89 7.10 11.31
CA LYS A 186 -19.12 6.39 10.95
C LYS A 186 -19.66 6.78 9.55
N GLU A 187 -19.57 8.06 9.20
CA GLU A 187 -19.99 8.53 7.86
C GLU A 187 -19.05 8.04 6.77
N TYR A 188 -17.73 8.01 7.08
CA TYR A 188 -16.71 7.42 6.21
C TYR A 188 -16.95 5.93 5.97
N ASP A 189 -17.15 5.16 7.05
CA ASP A 189 -17.39 3.72 6.97
C ASP A 189 -18.66 3.42 6.16
N ARG A 190 -19.69 4.28 6.26
CA ARG A 190 -20.91 4.16 5.44
C ARG A 190 -20.63 4.42 3.96
N GLU A 191 -19.92 5.51 3.63
CA GLU A 191 -19.56 5.84 2.25
C GLU A 191 -18.77 4.70 1.58
N MET A 192 -17.82 4.13 2.32
CA MET A 192 -16.99 3.03 1.84
C MET A 192 -17.79 1.75 1.65
N THR A 193 -18.74 1.48 2.54
CA THR A 193 -19.67 0.36 2.40
C THR A 193 -20.50 0.46 1.12
N GLU A 194 -21.03 1.65 0.80
CA GLU A 194 -21.81 1.84 -0.41
C GLU A 194 -20.96 1.71 -1.68
N LEU A 195 -19.76 2.31 -1.73
CA LEU A 195 -18.84 2.15 -2.86
C LEU A 195 -18.46 0.68 -3.10
N ILE A 196 -18.28 -0.11 -2.03
CA ILE A 196 -17.97 -1.54 -2.15
C ILE A 196 -19.18 -2.31 -2.68
N LYS A 197 -20.39 -2.01 -2.20
CA LYS A 197 -21.61 -2.63 -2.73
C LYS A 197 -21.75 -2.32 -4.22
N GLU A 198 -21.61 -1.06 -4.61
CA GLU A 198 -21.68 -0.63 -6.02
C GLU A 198 -20.64 -1.38 -6.86
N TYR A 199 -19.39 -1.45 -6.41
CA TYR A 199 -18.32 -2.20 -7.07
C TYR A 199 -18.67 -3.68 -7.27
N LEU A 200 -19.14 -4.35 -6.21
CA LEU A 200 -19.51 -5.76 -6.27
C LEU A 200 -20.73 -5.99 -7.18
N HIS A 201 -21.72 -5.09 -7.15
CA HIS A 201 -22.89 -5.15 -8.03
C HIS A 201 -22.55 -4.84 -9.50
N ALA A 202 -21.55 -4.01 -9.76
CA ALA A 202 -21.05 -3.67 -11.10
C ALA A 202 -20.19 -4.78 -11.74
N GLY A 203 -20.28 -6.01 -11.23
CA GLY A 203 -19.62 -7.18 -11.80
C GLY A 203 -18.12 -7.21 -11.54
N ALA A 204 -17.70 -6.91 -10.30
CA ALA A 204 -16.31 -7.05 -9.87
C ALA A 204 -15.69 -8.39 -10.29
N ASP A 205 -14.45 -8.36 -10.77
CA ASP A 205 -13.75 -9.55 -11.25
C ASP A 205 -13.44 -10.50 -10.08
N GLN A 206 -14.21 -11.58 -9.99
CA GLN A 206 -14.09 -12.54 -8.90
C GLN A 206 -12.74 -13.26 -8.89
N HIS A 207 -12.06 -13.40 -10.04
CA HIS A 207 -10.74 -14.01 -10.10
C HIS A 207 -9.68 -13.11 -9.47
N ARG A 208 -9.77 -11.79 -9.69
CA ARG A 208 -8.87 -10.83 -9.02
C ARG A 208 -9.12 -10.75 -7.52
N LEU A 209 -10.37 -10.92 -7.09
CA LEU A 209 -10.77 -10.88 -5.68
C LEU A 209 -10.52 -12.18 -4.92
N ALA A 210 -10.34 -13.32 -5.61
CA ALA A 210 -10.32 -14.63 -5.00
C ALA A 210 -9.25 -14.80 -3.91
N PHE A 211 -8.05 -14.25 -4.08
CA PHE A 211 -7.00 -14.34 -3.05
C PHE A 211 -7.35 -13.57 -1.76
N LEU A 212 -8.19 -12.53 -1.84
CA LEU A 212 -8.64 -11.78 -0.66
C LEU A 212 -9.59 -12.61 0.22
N ARG A 213 -10.14 -13.71 -0.30
CA ARG A 213 -10.94 -14.66 0.48
C ARG A 213 -10.10 -15.66 1.27
N LEU A 214 -8.79 -15.68 1.02
CA LEU A 214 -7.84 -16.51 1.75
C LEU A 214 -7.14 -15.69 2.83
N ASN A 215 -6.81 -16.34 3.94
CA ASN A 215 -5.95 -15.76 4.97
C ASN A 215 -4.46 -16.03 4.69
N TYR A 216 -3.57 -15.41 5.47
CA TYR A 216 -2.13 -15.55 5.29
C TYR A 216 -1.65 -17.02 5.40
N PRO A 217 -2.04 -17.81 6.41
CA PRO A 217 -1.71 -19.24 6.46
C PRO A 217 -2.16 -20.02 5.23
N GLN A 218 -3.37 -19.80 4.73
CA GLN A 218 -3.90 -20.48 3.54
C GLN A 218 -3.12 -20.12 2.28
N LEU A 219 -2.75 -18.85 2.11
CA LEU A 219 -1.90 -18.43 0.99
C LEU A 219 -0.51 -19.05 1.05
N ILE A 220 0.11 -19.11 2.23
CA ILE A 220 1.40 -19.79 2.38
C ILE A 220 1.27 -21.30 2.16
N GLN A 221 0.22 -21.95 2.66
CA GLN A 221 0.00 -23.38 2.42
C GLN A 221 -0.10 -23.68 0.93
N ARG A 222 -0.79 -22.83 0.18
CA ARG A 222 -0.99 -23.01 -1.27
C ARG A 222 0.24 -22.68 -2.11
N HIS A 223 0.91 -21.57 -1.80
CA HIS A 223 1.93 -20.97 -2.67
C HIS A 223 3.35 -21.14 -2.14
N GLN A 224 3.51 -21.71 -0.94
CA GLN A 224 4.76 -21.89 -0.18
C GLN A 224 5.45 -20.58 0.25
N LEU A 225 5.32 -19.53 -0.54
CA LEU A 225 5.97 -18.25 -0.38
C LEU A 225 5.07 -17.12 -0.85
N ILE A 226 5.07 -16.01 -0.11
CA ILE A 226 4.53 -14.73 -0.58
C ILE A 226 5.72 -13.85 -0.94
N VAL A 227 5.69 -13.29 -2.15
CA VAL A 227 6.66 -12.31 -2.66
C VAL A 227 5.95 -11.00 -2.99
N GLY A 228 6.74 -9.97 -3.23
CA GLY A 228 6.24 -8.68 -3.71
C GLY A 228 7.29 -7.60 -3.50
N ASN A 229 6.97 -6.40 -3.98
CA ASN A 229 7.84 -5.25 -3.85
C ASN A 229 8.10 -4.90 -2.38
N CYS A 230 9.37 -4.63 -2.07
CA CYS A 230 9.81 -4.09 -0.79
C CYS A 230 10.77 -2.92 -1.02
N VAL A 231 10.22 -1.71 -1.09
CA VAL A 231 11.02 -0.49 -1.30
C VAL A 231 11.36 0.19 0.02
N PRO A 232 12.47 0.96 0.08
CA PRO A 232 12.74 1.77 1.27
C PRO A 232 11.56 2.71 1.55
N ARG A 233 11.38 3.12 2.81
CA ARG A 233 10.38 4.16 3.14
C ARG A 233 10.87 5.52 2.63
N PRO A 234 10.03 6.29 1.91
CA PRO A 234 10.39 7.64 1.45
C PRO A 234 10.79 8.53 2.62
N ARG A 235 11.79 9.38 2.38
CA ARG A 235 12.38 10.27 3.40
C ARG A 235 12.12 11.73 3.06
N LEU A 236 11.97 12.56 4.09
CA LEU A 236 12.04 14.01 3.93
C LEU A 236 13.52 14.41 3.94
N LEU A 237 14.01 14.91 2.81
CA LEU A 237 15.40 15.29 2.62
C LEU A 237 15.51 16.81 2.55
N PRO A 238 16.44 17.44 3.30
CA PRO A 238 16.69 18.86 3.15
C PRO A 238 17.30 19.13 1.76
N ILE A 239 16.83 20.17 1.09
CA ILE A 239 17.43 20.68 -0.14
C ILE A 239 18.15 21.99 0.20
N ARG A 240 19.38 22.13 -0.28
CA ARG A 240 20.18 23.36 -0.18
C ARG A 240 19.79 24.30 -1.30
#